data_AF-A0A9J6H6F9-F1
#
_entry.id   AF-A0A9J6H6F9-F1
#
_cell.length_a   1.000
_cell.length_b   1.000
_cell.length_c   1.000
_cell.angle_alpha   90.00
_cell.angle_beta   90.00
_cell.angle_gamma   90.00
#
_symmetry.space_group_name_H-M   'P 1'
#
loop_
_entity.id
_entity.type
_entity.pdbx_description
1 polymer ?
#
loop_
_entity_poly.entity_id
_entity_poly.type
_entity_poly.pdbx_seq_one_letter_code
_entity_poly.pdbx_strand_id
1 'polypeptide(L)'
;MRVPGAKLCTAALLLCATLSAAAPAKKKGSGNINIIDVIIKLGSFRDLRTVMENAVTGVVSPKACSICAAATGMLFDYLDSGRSSNGLVKLIQGACAFLKIANPDACASVIDMYKLKAEGSAEAAGSPVKVLHISDTHYDPEYEEGSNGACADPICCRAHNGAPASAAARAGKWGHRGKCDIPLRTLESALQHAAEKNQASGSDLSSPHGPCAQSSTRGG
;
A
#
# COMPACT_ATOMS: atom_id res chain seq x y z
N MET A 1 -29.70 -45.75 -34.44
CA MET A 1 -29.53 -45.37 -35.86
C MET A 1 -28.91 -43.97 -35.87
N ARG A 2 -27.60 -43.88 -36.14
CA ARG A 2 -26.99 -43.35 -37.38
C ARG A 2 -27.30 -41.87 -37.70
N VAL A 3 -26.22 -41.09 -37.68
CA VAL A 3 -25.94 -39.67 -38.02
C VAL A 3 -26.36 -39.31 -39.47
N PRO A 4 -26.58 -38.02 -39.83
CA PRO A 4 -25.51 -37.01 -40.10
C PRO A 4 -25.91 -35.59 -39.60
N GLY A 5 -25.09 -34.53 -39.51
CA GLY A 5 -23.86 -34.14 -40.19
C GLY A 5 -23.95 -32.64 -40.51
N ALA A 6 -23.03 -31.85 -39.94
CA ALA A 6 -22.53 -30.55 -40.36
C ALA A 6 -23.33 -29.74 -41.40
N LYS A 7 -24.12 -28.72 -40.97
CA LYS A 7 -24.55 -27.58 -41.84
C LYS A 7 -24.76 -26.23 -41.14
N LEU A 8 -24.36 -26.02 -39.88
CA LEU A 8 -24.63 -24.74 -39.20
C LEU A 8 -23.41 -23.84 -38.89
N CYS A 9 -22.18 -24.26 -39.24
CA CYS A 9 -20.98 -23.47 -38.91
C CYS A 9 -20.64 -22.35 -39.92
N THR A 10 -21.26 -22.31 -41.10
CA THR A 10 -20.89 -21.36 -42.16
C THR A 10 -21.75 -20.09 -42.20
N ALA A 11 -22.88 -20.03 -41.50
CA ALA A 11 -23.73 -18.84 -41.45
C ALA A 11 -23.31 -17.82 -40.36
N ALA A 12 -22.55 -18.25 -39.35
CA ALA A 12 -22.10 -17.36 -38.27
C ALA A 12 -20.92 -16.45 -38.67
N LEU A 13 -20.18 -16.80 -39.71
CA LEU A 13 -19.03 -16.01 -40.20
C LEU A 13 -19.43 -14.84 -41.11
N LEU A 14 -20.67 -14.79 -41.62
CA LEU A 14 -21.15 -13.67 -42.46
C LEU A 14 -21.86 -12.55 -41.69
N LEU A 15 -22.24 -12.75 -40.43
CA LEU A 15 -22.88 -11.72 -39.60
C LEU A 15 -21.88 -10.84 -38.81
N CYS A 16 -20.59 -11.17 -38.84
CA CYS A 16 -19.54 -10.37 -38.19
C CYS A 16 -19.01 -9.21 -39.07
N ALA A 17 -19.40 -9.15 -40.35
CA ALA A 17 -18.85 -8.19 -41.32
C ALA A 17 -19.72 -6.93 -41.56
N THR A 18 -20.88 -6.78 -40.92
CA THR A 18 -21.79 -5.64 -41.17
C THR A 18 -22.26 -4.88 -39.93
N LEU A 19 -21.87 -5.26 -38.71
CA LEU A 19 -22.08 -4.40 -37.53
C LEU A 19 -20.91 -3.44 -37.34
N SER A 20 -20.92 -2.39 -38.16
CA SER A 20 -20.31 -1.11 -37.80
C SER A 20 -21.10 -0.55 -36.61
N ALA A 21 -20.66 -0.85 -35.39
CA ALA A 21 -21.02 -0.05 -34.22
C ALA A 21 -19.95 1.02 -34.07
N ALA A 22 -20.33 2.23 -34.47
CA ALA A 22 -19.56 3.45 -34.33
C ALA A 22 -18.82 3.50 -32.98
N ALA A 23 -17.50 3.57 -33.04
CA ALA A 23 -16.72 4.07 -31.92
C ALA A 23 -17.29 5.46 -31.55
N PRO A 24 -17.61 5.73 -30.28
CA PRO A 24 -18.08 7.05 -29.89
C PRO A 24 -16.98 8.06 -30.23
N ALA A 25 -17.27 8.93 -31.18
CA ALA A 25 -16.45 10.07 -31.50
C ALA A 25 -16.23 10.87 -30.19
N LYS A 26 -14.98 10.92 -29.72
CA LYS A 26 -14.57 11.79 -28.62
C LYS A 26 -15.01 13.22 -28.96
N LYS A 27 -16.02 13.75 -28.26
CA LYS A 27 -16.40 15.15 -28.37
C LYS A 27 -15.20 16.00 -27.94
N LYS A 28 -14.52 16.62 -28.92
CA LYS A 28 -13.61 17.73 -28.68
C LYS A 28 -14.44 18.92 -28.18
N GLY A 29 -14.60 19.01 -26.87
CA GLY A 29 -15.05 20.22 -26.19
C GLY A 29 -13.93 21.26 -26.23
N SER A 30 -13.79 21.95 -27.37
CA SER A 30 -13.02 23.18 -27.47
C SER A 30 -13.75 24.30 -26.73
N GLY A 31 -13.69 24.28 -25.40
CA GLY A 31 -14.12 25.40 -24.57
C GLY A 31 -12.95 26.35 -24.39
N ASN A 32 -12.98 27.52 -25.02
CA ASN A 32 -12.09 28.62 -24.67
C ASN A 32 -12.32 28.94 -23.19
N ILE A 33 -11.40 28.52 -22.32
CA ILE A 33 -11.44 28.83 -20.88
C ILE A 33 -11.25 30.33 -20.76
N ASN A 34 -12.34 31.06 -20.60
CA ASN A 34 -12.30 32.49 -20.35
C ASN A 34 -11.60 32.71 -19.02
N ILE A 35 -10.42 33.36 -19.04
CA ILE A 35 -9.65 33.71 -17.84
C ILE A 35 -10.52 34.47 -16.82
N ILE A 36 -11.53 35.20 -17.31
CA ILE A 36 -12.52 35.91 -16.49
C ILE A 36 -13.41 34.94 -15.71
N ASP A 37 -13.85 33.82 -16.30
CA ASP A 37 -14.65 32.78 -15.60
C ASP A 37 -13.80 32.06 -14.53
N VAL A 38 -12.51 31.90 -14.78
CA VAL A 38 -11.54 31.36 -13.81
C VAL A 38 -11.33 32.32 -12.63
N ILE A 39 -11.15 33.61 -12.91
CA ILE A 39 -10.99 34.64 -11.87
C ILE A 39 -12.27 34.80 -11.04
N ILE A 40 -13.45 34.76 -11.68
CA ILE A 40 -14.75 34.84 -10.99
C ILE A 40 -14.99 33.60 -10.12
N LYS A 41 -14.67 32.39 -10.62
CA LYS A 41 -14.82 31.13 -9.86
C LYS A 41 -13.83 30.96 -8.72
N LEU A 42 -12.62 31.50 -8.85
CA LEU A 42 -11.59 31.46 -7.80
C LEU A 42 -11.78 32.53 -6.72
N GLY A 43 -12.61 33.55 -6.97
CA GLY A 43 -12.94 34.58 -5.99
C GLY A 43 -11.74 35.41 -5.51
N SER A 44 -11.99 36.26 -4.51
CA SER A 44 -10.93 37.08 -3.90
C SER A 44 -9.93 36.21 -3.14
N PHE A 45 -8.63 36.50 -3.27
CA PHE A 45 -7.52 35.80 -2.62
C PHE A 45 -7.66 35.66 -1.08
N ARG A 46 -8.52 36.47 -0.47
CA ARG A 46 -8.86 36.41 0.97
C ARG A 46 -9.69 35.18 1.34
N ASP A 47 -10.58 34.72 0.44
CA ASP A 47 -11.45 33.55 0.67
C ASP A 47 -10.65 32.23 0.56
N LEU A 48 -9.58 32.21 -0.26
CA LEU A 48 -8.71 31.05 -0.41
C LEU A 48 -7.94 30.72 0.88
N ARG A 49 -7.52 31.74 1.65
CA ARG A 49 -6.85 31.53 2.94
C ARG A 49 -7.77 30.83 3.94
N THR A 50 -9.01 31.31 4.07
CA THR A 50 -10.03 30.73 4.96
C THR A 50 -10.39 29.30 4.57
N VAL A 51 -10.42 28.99 3.26
CA VAL A 51 -10.65 27.63 2.78
C VAL A 51 -9.48 26.71 3.13
N MET A 52 -8.24 27.17 2.99
CA MET A 52 -7.04 26.41 3.36
C MET A 52 -6.92 26.21 4.88
N GLU A 53 -7.24 27.22 5.68
CA GLU A 53 -7.25 27.14 7.15
C GLU A 53 -8.32 26.15 7.66
N ASN A 54 -9.53 26.18 7.09
CA ASN A 54 -10.60 25.24 7.46
C ASN A 54 -10.40 23.83 6.88
N ALA A 55 -9.62 23.68 5.82
CA ALA A 55 -9.25 22.36 5.29
C ALA A 55 -8.35 21.58 6.25
N VAL A 56 -7.45 22.26 6.99
CA VAL A 56 -6.58 21.62 8.01
C VAL A 56 -7.39 21.04 9.17
N THR A 57 -8.54 21.64 9.48
CA THR A 57 -9.46 21.18 10.55
C THR A 57 -10.55 20.23 10.04
N GLY A 58 -10.53 19.87 8.75
CA GLY A 58 -11.49 18.94 8.14
C GLY A 58 -12.88 19.53 7.88
N VAL A 59 -13.07 20.84 8.04
CA VAL A 59 -14.36 21.51 7.81
C VAL A 59 -14.40 22.05 6.39
N VAL A 60 -15.10 21.34 5.49
CA VAL A 60 -15.22 21.75 4.08
C VAL A 60 -16.45 22.63 3.89
N SER A 61 -16.24 23.88 3.46
CA SER A 61 -17.34 24.80 3.13
C SER A 61 -17.92 24.53 1.73
N PRO A 62 -19.18 24.92 1.44
CA PRO A 62 -19.74 24.81 0.10
C PRO A 62 -18.90 25.50 -0.99
N LYS A 63 -18.27 26.62 -0.66
CA LYS A 63 -17.34 27.32 -1.57
C LYS A 63 -16.05 26.52 -1.83
N ALA A 64 -15.54 25.81 -0.82
CA ALA A 64 -14.39 24.93 -0.98
C ALA A 64 -14.69 23.80 -1.98
N CYS A 65 -15.92 23.26 -1.96
CA CYS A 65 -16.37 22.26 -2.94
C CYS A 65 -16.35 22.81 -4.38
N SER A 66 -16.90 24.02 -4.61
CA SER A 66 -16.90 24.63 -5.94
C SER A 66 -15.50 24.96 -6.46
N ILE A 67 -14.61 25.45 -5.60
CA ILE A 67 -13.21 25.73 -5.95
C ILE A 67 -12.47 24.42 -6.27
N CYS A 68 -12.65 23.38 -5.43
CA CYS A 68 -12.05 22.08 -5.67
C CYS A 68 -12.52 21.47 -7.00
N ALA A 69 -13.83 21.53 -7.28
CA ALA A 69 -14.40 21.05 -8.54
C ALA A 69 -13.87 21.83 -9.75
N ALA A 70 -13.73 23.15 -9.64
CA ALA A 70 -13.19 23.97 -10.72
C ALA A 70 -11.69 23.70 -10.95
N ALA A 71 -10.90 23.59 -9.87
CA ALA A 71 -9.47 23.33 -9.94
C ALA A 71 -9.18 21.91 -10.46
N THR A 72 -9.92 20.91 -9.99
CA THR A 72 -9.80 19.53 -10.49
C THR A 72 -10.29 19.43 -11.92
N GLY A 73 -11.39 20.08 -12.30
CA GLY A 73 -11.86 20.16 -13.69
C GLY A 73 -10.82 20.76 -14.64
N MET A 74 -10.21 21.90 -14.26
CA MET A 74 -9.15 22.53 -15.06
C MET A 74 -7.91 21.63 -15.19
N LEU A 75 -7.56 20.89 -14.14
CA LEU A 75 -6.45 19.93 -14.18
C LEU A 75 -6.78 18.74 -15.08
N PHE A 76 -7.98 18.16 -14.98
CA PHE A 76 -8.42 17.07 -15.84
C PHE A 76 -8.49 17.50 -17.30
N ASP A 77 -9.04 18.69 -17.59
CA ASP A 77 -9.03 19.27 -18.95
C ASP A 77 -7.61 19.45 -19.48
N TYR A 78 -6.67 19.88 -18.64
CA TYR A 78 -5.26 20.00 -19.00
C TYR A 78 -4.63 18.63 -19.32
N LEU A 79 -4.95 17.59 -18.56
CA LEU A 79 -4.47 16.22 -18.77
C LEU A 79 -5.08 15.59 -20.03
N ASP A 80 -6.37 15.80 -20.29
CA ASP A 80 -7.10 15.26 -21.44
C ASP A 80 -6.81 16.00 -22.76
N SER A 81 -6.20 17.20 -22.68
CA SER A 81 -5.77 17.97 -23.85
C SER A 81 -4.64 17.32 -24.67
N GLY A 82 -4.11 16.17 -24.24
CA GLY A 82 -3.12 15.38 -24.99
C GLY A 82 -1.75 16.07 -25.11
N ARG A 83 -1.39 16.94 -24.17
CA ARG A 83 -0.06 17.57 -24.15
C ARG A 83 1.04 16.53 -23.93
N SER A 84 2.22 16.83 -24.48
CA SER A 84 3.44 16.03 -24.27
C SER A 84 3.69 15.80 -22.77
N SER A 85 4.01 14.56 -22.40
CA SER A 85 4.41 14.14 -21.05
C SER A 85 5.51 15.04 -20.48
N ASN A 86 6.39 15.57 -21.32
CA ASN A 86 7.46 16.51 -20.92
C ASN A 86 6.93 17.86 -20.41
N GLY A 87 5.79 18.33 -20.93
CA GLY A 87 5.15 19.56 -20.47
C GLY A 87 4.55 19.41 -19.08
N LEU A 88 3.86 18.29 -18.84
CA LEU A 88 3.30 17.95 -17.53
C LEU A 88 4.40 17.79 -16.48
N VAL A 89 5.52 17.17 -16.86
CA VAL A 89 6.67 16.98 -15.97
C VAL A 89 7.29 18.30 -15.56
N LYS A 90 7.47 19.23 -16.50
CA LYS A 90 7.97 20.57 -16.19
C LYS A 90 7.02 21.33 -15.27
N LEU A 91 5.71 21.15 -15.45
CA LEU A 91 4.70 21.71 -14.55
C LEU A 91 4.84 21.14 -13.12
N ILE A 92 4.94 19.82 -12.98
CA ILE A 92 5.07 19.15 -11.68
C ILE A 92 6.41 19.48 -11.02
N GLN A 93 7.51 19.50 -11.78
CA GLN A 93 8.82 19.93 -11.30
C GLN A 93 8.79 21.38 -10.82
N GLY A 94 8.15 22.27 -11.58
CA GLY A 94 7.96 23.67 -11.21
C GLY A 94 7.13 23.83 -9.94
N ALA A 95 6.03 23.08 -9.81
CA ALA A 95 5.21 23.06 -8.61
C ALA A 95 5.98 22.51 -7.39
N CYS A 96 6.77 21.44 -7.56
CA CYS A 96 7.60 20.85 -6.52
C CYS A 96 8.62 21.86 -5.97
N ALA A 97 9.28 22.60 -6.87
CA ALA A 97 10.24 23.65 -6.51
C ALA A 97 9.55 24.87 -5.87
N PHE A 98 8.43 25.31 -6.43
CA PHE A 98 7.66 26.46 -5.93
C PHE A 98 7.10 26.20 -4.52
N LEU A 99 6.59 25.00 -4.28
CA LEU A 99 6.03 24.58 -3.00
C LEU A 99 7.08 24.01 -2.02
N LYS A 100 8.36 23.93 -2.43
CA LYS A 100 9.47 23.37 -1.65
C LYS A 100 9.16 21.98 -1.06
N ILE A 101 8.53 21.12 -1.86
CA ILE A 101 8.09 19.78 -1.42
C ILE A 101 9.29 18.88 -1.14
N ALA A 102 10.30 18.91 -2.01
CA ALA A 102 11.55 18.17 -1.87
C ALA A 102 12.68 18.91 -2.59
N ASN A 103 13.91 18.37 -2.51
CA ASN A 103 14.99 18.88 -3.34
C ASN A 103 14.70 18.58 -4.84
N PRO A 104 15.24 19.39 -5.77
CA PRO A 104 14.92 19.27 -7.19
C PRO A 104 15.23 17.90 -7.78
N ASP A 105 16.28 17.23 -7.30
CA ASP A 105 16.70 15.92 -7.78
C ASP A 105 15.71 14.83 -7.36
N ALA A 106 15.23 14.84 -6.11
CA ALA A 106 14.19 13.93 -5.63
C ALA A 106 12.86 14.16 -6.37
N CYS A 107 12.50 15.41 -6.63
CA CYS A 107 11.32 15.73 -7.45
C CYS A 107 11.47 15.09 -8.85
N ALA A 108 12.63 15.23 -9.49
CA ALA A 108 12.87 14.66 -10.83
C ALA A 108 12.81 13.12 -10.82
N SER A 109 13.48 12.46 -9.86
CA SER A 109 13.53 11.00 -9.77
C SER A 109 12.15 10.36 -9.54
N VAL A 110 11.35 10.95 -8.64
CA VAL A 110 10.00 10.43 -8.36
C VAL A 110 9.09 10.59 -9.59
N ILE A 111 9.15 11.76 -10.26
CA ILE A 111 8.34 12.00 -11.45
C ILE A 111 8.71 11.04 -12.58
N ASP A 112 10.00 10.76 -12.78
CA ASP A 112 10.46 9.80 -13.80
C ASP A 112 10.03 8.36 -13.50
N MET A 113 10.06 7.95 -12.23
CA MET A 113 9.60 6.63 -11.80
C MET A 113 8.14 6.37 -12.20
N TYR A 114 7.27 7.37 -12.08
CA TYR A 114 5.85 7.23 -12.43
C TYR A 114 5.57 7.34 -13.94
N LYS A 115 6.45 7.96 -14.74
CA LYS A 115 6.33 7.91 -16.21
C LYS A 115 6.52 6.50 -16.76
N LEU A 116 7.47 5.74 -16.19
CA LEU A 116 7.83 4.42 -16.69
C LEU A 116 6.71 3.39 -16.47
N LYS A 117 5.79 3.62 -15.54
CA LYS A 117 4.61 2.78 -15.35
C LYS A 117 3.48 3.05 -16.34
N ALA A 118 3.53 4.15 -17.11
CA ALA A 118 2.50 4.46 -18.10
C ALA A 118 2.69 3.71 -19.44
N GLU A 119 3.91 3.20 -19.69
CA GLU A 119 4.26 2.44 -20.91
C GLU A 119 4.88 1.10 -20.53
N GLY A 120 4.09 0.19 -19.96
CA GLY A 120 4.51 -1.20 -19.79
C GLY A 120 4.27 -1.78 -18.40
N SER A 121 3.02 -2.12 -18.12
CA SER A 121 2.74 -3.34 -17.36
C SER A 121 1.59 -4.06 -18.05
N ALA A 122 1.94 -4.88 -19.04
CA ALA A 122 1.08 -5.97 -19.44
C ALA A 122 0.81 -6.80 -18.17
N GLU A 123 -0.45 -6.88 -17.78
CA GLU A 123 -0.89 -7.75 -16.71
C GLU A 123 -0.66 -9.19 -17.18
N ALA A 124 0.52 -9.72 -16.89
CA ALA A 124 0.74 -11.15 -16.99
C ALA A 124 -0.27 -11.79 -16.05
N ALA A 125 -1.11 -12.68 -16.58
CA ALA A 125 -1.92 -13.59 -15.78
C ALA A 125 -0.96 -14.53 -15.01
N GLY A 126 -0.30 -13.96 -13.99
CA GLY A 126 0.64 -14.63 -13.13
C GLY A 126 -0.12 -15.46 -12.12
N SER A 127 0.43 -16.63 -11.78
CA SER A 127 -0.06 -17.42 -10.67
C SER A 127 -0.11 -16.58 -9.38
N PRO A 128 -1.12 -16.77 -8.51
CA PRO A 128 -1.19 -16.06 -7.24
C PRO A 128 0.11 -16.18 -6.45
N VAL A 129 0.68 -15.05 -6.05
CA VAL A 129 1.86 -15.01 -5.17
C VAL A 129 1.41 -15.07 -3.72
N LYS A 130 2.08 -15.88 -2.91
CA LYS A 130 1.91 -15.89 -1.46
C LYS A 130 2.99 -15.02 -0.82
N VAL A 131 2.57 -14.04 -0.04
CA VAL A 131 3.47 -13.14 0.70
C VAL A 131 3.20 -13.31 2.18
N LEU A 132 4.22 -13.70 2.95
CA LEU A 132 4.18 -13.73 4.41
C LEU A 132 4.71 -12.41 4.94
N HIS A 133 3.87 -11.66 5.67
CA HIS A 133 4.24 -10.41 6.32
C HIS A 133 4.28 -10.62 7.83
N ILE A 134 5.44 -10.39 8.42
CA ILE A 134 5.67 -10.42 9.87
C ILE A 134 6.28 -9.08 10.26
N SER A 135 5.72 -8.43 11.27
CA SER A 135 6.24 -7.20 11.85
C SER A 135 6.20 -7.28 13.37
N ASP A 136 6.88 -6.35 14.05
CA ASP A 136 6.72 -6.10 15.48
C ASP A 136 6.87 -7.34 16.37
N THR A 137 7.85 -8.20 16.04
CA THR A 137 8.06 -9.48 16.74
C THR A 137 8.36 -9.31 18.23
N HIS A 138 8.87 -8.14 18.66
CA HIS A 138 9.04 -7.76 20.06
C HIS A 138 9.55 -8.90 20.95
N TYR A 139 10.71 -9.45 20.60
CA TYR A 139 11.36 -10.52 21.36
C TYR A 139 12.12 -9.97 22.56
N ASP A 140 11.86 -10.52 23.75
CA ASP A 140 12.58 -10.20 24.98
C ASP A 140 13.45 -11.39 25.44
N PRO A 141 14.79 -11.28 25.36
CA PRO A 141 15.71 -12.27 25.91
C PRO A 141 15.60 -12.44 27.42
N GLU A 142 15.07 -11.44 28.13
CA GLU A 142 14.95 -11.43 29.59
C GLU A 142 13.57 -11.87 30.10
N TYR A 143 12.68 -12.34 29.21
CA TYR A 143 11.34 -12.78 29.60
C TYR A 143 11.41 -13.97 30.57
N GLU A 144 10.91 -13.78 31.79
CA GLU A 144 10.89 -14.78 32.84
C GLU A 144 9.46 -15.22 33.14
N GLU A 145 9.16 -16.50 32.94
CA GLU A 145 7.85 -17.06 33.29
C GLU A 145 7.61 -16.96 34.81
N GLY A 146 6.39 -16.61 35.22
CA GLY A 146 6.05 -16.48 36.64
C GLY A 146 6.37 -15.13 37.27
N SER A 147 7.15 -14.27 36.60
CA SER A 147 7.45 -12.91 37.04
C SER A 147 6.23 -11.97 37.02
N ASN A 148 6.39 -10.75 37.52
CA ASN A 148 5.34 -9.73 37.53
C ASN A 148 5.15 -9.09 36.15
N GLY A 149 4.00 -9.33 35.53
CA GLY A 149 3.55 -8.70 34.28
C GLY A 149 2.78 -7.39 34.47
N ALA A 150 2.47 -7.00 35.71
CA ALA A 150 1.80 -5.74 36.06
C ALA A 150 2.70 -4.85 36.93
N CYS A 151 3.88 -4.53 36.41
CA CYS A 151 4.88 -3.69 37.07
C CYS A 151 4.70 -2.18 36.75
N ALA A 152 5.42 -1.33 37.48
CA ALA A 152 5.44 0.11 37.24
C ALA A 152 6.32 0.52 36.04
N ASP A 153 7.28 -0.33 35.66
CA ASP A 153 8.23 -0.05 34.58
C ASP A 153 7.56 -0.03 33.19
N PRO A 154 8.22 0.56 32.18
CA PRO A 154 7.73 0.56 30.81
C PRO A 154 7.62 -0.85 30.20
N ILE A 155 8.46 -1.79 30.64
CA ILE A 155 8.44 -3.19 30.26
C ILE A 155 8.53 -4.08 31.51
N CYS A 156 7.68 -5.10 31.57
CA CYS A 156 7.52 -6.03 32.67
C CYS A 156 7.87 -7.45 32.22
N CYS A 157 7.50 -8.45 33.02
CA CYS A 157 7.73 -9.87 32.74
C CYS A 157 9.21 -10.30 32.75
N ARG A 158 10.07 -9.57 33.46
CA ARG A 158 11.49 -9.91 33.68
C ARG A 158 11.75 -10.23 35.14
N ALA A 159 12.86 -10.91 35.41
CA ALA A 159 13.23 -11.33 36.77
C ALA A 159 13.28 -10.17 37.79
N HIS A 160 13.71 -8.98 37.35
CA HIS A 160 13.84 -7.82 38.24
C HIS A 160 12.50 -7.13 38.60
N ASN A 161 11.40 -7.43 37.89
CA ASN A 161 10.10 -6.81 38.18
C ASN A 161 9.39 -7.42 39.41
N GLY A 162 10.03 -8.40 40.05
CA GLY A 162 9.57 -9.02 41.30
C GLY A 162 8.43 -10.01 41.11
N ALA A 163 7.82 -10.40 42.24
CA ALA A 163 6.72 -11.35 42.26
C ALA A 163 5.38 -10.69 41.85
N PRO A 164 4.52 -11.39 41.10
CA PRO A 164 3.23 -10.87 40.70
C PRO A 164 2.29 -10.70 41.92
N ALA A 165 1.58 -9.58 41.98
CA ALA A 165 0.62 -9.30 43.06
C ALA A 165 -0.64 -10.20 43.01
N SER A 166 -0.91 -10.83 41.87
CA SER A 166 -2.05 -11.73 41.68
C SER A 166 -1.76 -12.78 40.61
N ALA A 167 -2.56 -13.85 40.56
CA ALA A 167 -2.47 -14.84 39.50
C ALA A 167 -2.68 -14.23 38.09
N ALA A 168 -3.50 -13.18 37.98
CA ALA A 168 -3.74 -12.48 36.73
C ALA A 168 -2.54 -11.64 36.28
N ALA A 169 -1.72 -11.15 37.22
CA ALA A 169 -0.49 -10.39 36.94
C ALA A 169 0.72 -11.29 36.65
N ARG A 170 0.58 -12.61 36.74
CA ARG A 170 1.69 -13.55 36.55
C ARG A 170 2.02 -13.69 35.06
N ALA A 171 3.30 -13.49 34.71
CA ALA A 171 3.83 -13.75 33.38
C ALA A 171 3.62 -15.23 33.02
N GLY A 172 3.03 -15.49 31.86
CA GLY A 172 2.65 -16.83 31.43
C GLY A 172 3.72 -17.49 30.55
N LYS A 173 3.62 -18.80 30.38
CA LYS A 173 4.49 -19.53 29.46
C LYS A 173 4.50 -18.95 28.05
N TRP A 174 3.37 -18.61 27.43
CA TRP A 174 3.38 -18.14 26.04
C TRP A 174 3.42 -16.62 25.88
N GLY A 175 3.64 -15.90 26.97
CA GLY A 175 3.54 -14.45 27.03
C GLY A 175 2.54 -14.00 28.10
N HIS A 176 2.38 -12.68 28.20
CA HIS A 176 1.47 -12.04 29.15
C HIS A 176 0.73 -10.89 28.47
N ARG A 177 -0.55 -10.69 28.79
CA ARG A 177 -1.32 -9.56 28.29
C ARG A 177 -1.01 -8.33 29.12
N GLY A 178 -0.15 -7.43 28.63
CA GLY A 178 0.24 -6.22 29.34
C GLY A 178 1.45 -5.56 28.70
N LYS A 179 2.25 -4.87 29.52
CA LYS A 179 3.48 -4.20 29.10
C LYS A 179 4.65 -5.19 29.04
N CYS A 180 4.52 -6.24 28.23
CA CYS A 180 5.55 -7.27 28.09
C CYS A 180 5.75 -7.59 26.61
N ASP A 181 7.01 -7.78 26.24
CA ASP A 181 7.42 -8.39 24.98
C ASP A 181 7.30 -9.93 25.07
N ILE A 182 7.53 -10.65 23.97
CA ILE A 182 7.34 -12.11 23.90
C ILE A 182 8.62 -12.91 24.18
N PRO A 183 8.51 -14.09 24.81
CA PRO A 183 9.64 -15.00 24.95
C PRO A 183 9.98 -15.67 23.62
N LEU A 184 11.25 -16.09 23.46
CA LEU A 184 11.76 -16.75 22.25
C LEU A 184 10.86 -17.90 21.77
N ARG A 185 10.41 -18.75 22.69
CA ARG A 185 9.52 -19.89 22.42
C ARG A 185 8.23 -19.51 21.71
N THR A 186 7.66 -18.33 21.99
CA THR A 186 6.44 -17.85 21.30
C THR A 186 6.76 -17.44 19.88
N LEU A 187 7.88 -16.75 19.66
CA LEU A 187 8.35 -16.38 18.33
C LEU A 187 8.65 -17.61 17.48
N GLU A 188 9.41 -18.57 18.01
CA GLU A 188 9.74 -19.82 17.33
C GLU A 188 8.49 -20.62 16.96
N SER A 189 7.54 -20.76 17.89
CA SER A 189 6.26 -21.44 17.66
C SER A 189 5.45 -20.76 16.54
N ALA A 190 5.40 -19.42 16.53
CA ALA A 190 4.72 -18.67 15.48
C ALA A 190 5.39 -18.85 14.10
N LEU A 191 6.72 -18.80 14.04
CA LEU A 191 7.48 -19.00 12.80
C LEU A 191 7.38 -20.43 12.29
N GLN A 192 7.43 -21.41 13.18
CA GLN A 192 7.25 -22.82 12.82
C GLN A 192 5.84 -23.06 12.27
N HIS A 193 4.81 -22.51 12.91
CA HIS A 193 3.45 -22.62 12.41
C HIS A 193 3.26 -21.94 11.05
N ALA A 194 3.88 -20.77 10.85
CA ALA A 194 3.88 -20.09 9.58
C ALA A 194 4.59 -20.92 8.50
N ALA A 195 5.73 -21.53 8.81
CA ALA A 195 6.44 -22.42 7.90
C ALA A 195 5.57 -23.64 7.53
N GLU A 196 4.94 -24.30 8.51
CA GLU A 196 4.04 -25.44 8.30
C GLU A 196 2.84 -25.11 7.42
N LYS A 197 2.19 -23.98 7.65
CA LYS A 197 1.04 -23.55 6.83
C LYS A 197 1.41 -23.10 5.43
N ASN A 198 2.64 -22.62 5.26
CA ASN A 198 3.12 -22.09 3.99
C ASN A 198 4.11 -23.04 3.30
N GLN A 199 4.18 -24.31 3.71
CA GLN A 199 4.96 -25.32 2.99
C GLN A 199 4.48 -25.32 1.54
N ALA A 200 5.40 -24.94 0.64
CA ALA A 200 5.21 -25.19 -0.76
C ALA A 200 5.15 -26.71 -0.92
N SER A 201 4.07 -27.22 -1.53
CA SER A 201 4.04 -28.58 -2.01
C SER A 201 5.22 -28.77 -2.98
N GLY A 202 6.39 -29.22 -2.50
CA GLY A 202 7.53 -29.56 -3.35
C GLY A 202 8.91 -28.96 -3.06
N SER A 203 9.23 -28.45 -1.87
CA SER A 203 10.65 -28.25 -1.51
C SER A 203 11.04 -29.16 -0.36
N ASP A 204 11.59 -30.30 -0.76
CA ASP A 204 12.41 -31.22 0.00
C ASP A 204 13.30 -30.50 1.02
N LEU A 205 12.94 -30.60 2.31
CA LEU A 205 13.79 -30.21 3.42
C LEU A 205 14.74 -31.37 3.75
N SER A 206 15.51 -31.84 2.77
CA SER A 206 16.57 -32.83 2.97
C SER A 206 17.94 -32.22 2.62
N SER A 207 18.50 -31.47 3.57
CA SER A 207 19.94 -31.52 3.82
C SER A 207 20.33 -30.96 5.20
N PRO A 208 21.46 -31.44 5.74
CA PRO A 208 21.61 -31.74 7.15
C PRO A 208 22.38 -30.65 7.88
N HIS A 209 21.69 -29.88 8.71
CA HIS A 209 22.33 -29.31 9.89
C HIS A 209 21.58 -29.86 11.10
N GLY A 210 22.28 -30.74 11.82
CA GLY A 210 21.78 -31.53 12.94
C GLY A 210 21.38 -30.69 14.15
N PRO A 211 20.98 -31.34 15.25
CA PRO A 211 20.50 -30.67 16.44
C PRO A 211 21.62 -29.79 17.03
N CYS A 212 21.24 -28.60 17.51
CA CYS A 212 22.04 -27.83 18.47
C CYS A 212 22.22 -28.65 19.75
N ALA A 213 23.18 -29.59 19.73
CA ALA A 213 23.61 -30.37 20.87
C ALA A 213 25.03 -29.94 21.25
N GLN A 214 25.10 -29.24 22.38
CA GLN A 214 26.15 -29.21 23.40
C GLN A 214 27.53 -29.82 23.05
N SER A 215 28.59 -29.03 23.21
CA SER A 215 29.71 -29.33 24.13
C SER A 215 30.90 -28.39 23.89
N SER A 216 31.27 -27.61 24.90
CA SER A 216 32.63 -27.07 25.02
C SER A 216 33.13 -27.39 26.41
N THR A 217 33.73 -28.57 26.52
CA THR A 217 34.60 -28.93 27.62
C THR A 217 36.04 -28.99 27.12
N ARG A 218 36.86 -28.13 27.73
CA ARG A 218 38.19 -28.40 28.30
C ARG A 218 39.43 -28.41 27.39
N GLY A 219 40.40 -27.61 27.84
CA GLY A 219 41.84 -27.73 27.67
C GLY A 219 42.47 -26.51 28.36
N GLY A 220 43.15 -26.57 29.51
CA GLY A 220 43.87 -27.69 30.11
C GLY A 220 45.30 -27.68 29.61
#